data_AF-A0A356DUU8-F1
#
_entry.id   AF-A0A356DUU8-F1
#
_cell.length_a   1.000
_cell.length_b   1.000
_cell.length_c   1.000
_cell.angle_alpha   90.00
_cell.angle_beta   90.00
_cell.angle_gamma   90.00
#
_symmetry.space_group_name_H-M   'P 1'
#
loop_
_entity.id
_entity.type
_entity.pdbx_description
1 polymer ?
#
loop_
_entity_poly.entity_id
_entity_poly.type
_entity_poly.pdbx_seq_one_letter_code
_entity_poly.pdbx_strand_id
1 'polypeptide(L)'
;MAFLVHLGDDVYTYGTDPVEYEVSYNYKEKMRILVMFQEENSRVKNIRAEVYGLFSSEIEFSDWAAFRPDNILRTYGMPSRVAFSVSYPTEPTTDDTVGYRFVFFYDDQHLVIYYGDQRVLDRPAIRVCPLVDPEMRTFRIWLGEGFENIPMGRVEVQDASSLSVADFYNLMLGDPEDACFDLNSDAFHVFGP
;
A
#
# COMPACT_ATOMS: atom_id res chain seq x y z
N MET A 1 25.62 -12.93 16.14
CA MET A 1 25.40 -11.50 16.36
C MET A 1 23.92 -11.35 16.70
N ALA A 2 23.59 -11.17 17.98
CA ALA A 2 22.20 -11.04 18.41
C ALA A 2 21.84 -9.55 18.34
N PHE A 3 20.92 -9.19 17.44
CA PHE A 3 20.31 -7.87 17.45
C PHE A 3 19.24 -7.88 18.53
N LEU A 4 19.53 -7.25 19.68
CA LEU A 4 18.53 -6.94 20.68
C LEU A 4 17.75 -5.73 20.15
N VAL A 5 16.67 -5.98 19.42
CA VAL A 5 15.73 -4.91 19.05
C VAL A 5 14.76 -4.81 20.22
N HIS A 6 14.72 -3.66 20.91
CA HIS A 6 13.64 -3.34 21.83
C HIS A 6 12.38 -3.13 20.98
N LEU A 7 11.64 -4.22 20.76
CA LEU A 7 10.46 -4.28 19.91
C LEU A 7 9.22 -4.01 20.75
N GLY A 8 8.73 -2.76 20.73
CA GLY A 8 7.38 -2.39 21.18
C GLY A 8 7.03 -2.71 22.64
N ASP A 9 5.81 -2.32 23.02
CA ASP A 9 5.29 -2.56 24.38
C ASP A 9 4.77 -3.99 24.56
N ASP A 10 4.48 -4.72 23.46
CA ASP A 10 3.96 -6.09 23.48
C ASP A 10 4.55 -6.94 22.32
N VAL A 11 4.97 -8.18 22.64
CA VAL A 11 5.44 -9.20 21.67
C VAL A 11 4.62 -10.46 21.86
N TYR A 12 3.98 -10.94 20.78
CA TYR A 12 3.18 -12.18 20.80
C TYR A 12 3.82 -13.26 19.93
N THR A 13 3.63 -14.52 20.33
CA THR A 13 4.07 -15.70 19.56
C THR A 13 2.86 -16.61 19.32
N TYR A 14 2.68 -17.06 18.08
CA TYR A 14 1.60 -17.96 17.69
C TYR A 14 2.14 -19.22 17.02
N GLY A 15 1.80 -20.39 17.58
CA GLY A 15 1.83 -21.68 16.87
C GLY A 15 3.20 -22.32 16.57
N THR A 16 3.12 -23.56 16.07
CA THR A 16 4.26 -24.41 15.70
C THR A 16 4.49 -24.36 14.19
N ASP A 17 5.64 -23.84 13.78
CA ASP A 17 6.31 -23.85 12.46
C ASP A 17 5.42 -23.63 11.20
N PRO A 18 5.49 -22.44 10.54
CA PRO A 18 6.35 -21.30 10.87
C PRO A 18 5.92 -20.62 12.18
N VAL A 19 6.89 -20.12 12.94
CA VAL A 19 6.63 -19.31 14.15
C VAL A 19 6.33 -17.88 13.71
N GLU A 20 5.19 -17.35 14.13
CA GLU A 20 4.81 -15.98 13.86
C GLU A 20 5.09 -15.09 15.07
N TYR A 21 5.79 -13.99 14.82
CA TYR A 21 6.04 -12.93 15.79
C TYR A 21 5.25 -11.69 15.38
N GLU A 22 4.59 -11.06 16.33
CA GLU A 22 3.92 -9.77 16.14
C GLU A 22 4.52 -8.72 17.08
N VAL A 23 4.82 -7.56 16.53
CA VAL A 23 5.25 -6.37 17.25
C VAL A 23 4.34 -5.23 16.86
N SER A 24 3.81 -4.50 17.83
CA SER A 24 3.02 -3.31 17.55
C SER A 24 3.51 -2.08 18.30
N TYR A 25 3.40 -0.94 17.64
CA TYR A 25 3.81 0.36 18.16
C TYR A 25 2.73 1.38 17.83
N ASN A 26 2.32 2.18 18.82
CA ASN A 26 1.36 3.26 18.63
C ASN A 26 2.11 4.60 18.64
N TYR A 27 1.87 5.40 17.60
CA TYR A 27 2.34 6.77 17.44
C TYR A 27 1.14 7.72 17.47
N LYS A 28 1.25 8.80 18.27
CA LYS A 28 0.18 9.82 18.46
C LYS A 28 -1.23 9.21 18.60
N GLU A 29 -1.41 8.28 19.56
CA GLU A 29 -2.66 7.55 19.92
C GLU A 29 -3.50 6.89 18.81
N LYS A 30 -3.25 7.19 17.53
CA LYS A 30 -4.13 6.93 16.39
C LYS A 30 -3.40 6.25 15.24
N MET A 31 -2.09 6.42 15.11
CA MET A 31 -1.29 5.70 14.12
C MET A 31 -0.70 4.45 14.75
N ARG A 32 -1.02 3.27 14.18
CA ARG A 32 -0.47 1.99 14.64
C ARG A 32 0.45 1.42 13.57
N ILE A 33 1.66 1.08 13.97
CA ILE A 33 2.62 0.31 13.17
C ILE A 33 2.57 -1.11 13.71
N LEU A 34 2.26 -2.05 12.83
CA LEU A 34 2.23 -3.48 13.11
C LEU A 34 3.30 -4.15 12.27
N VAL A 35 4.22 -4.88 12.88
CA VAL A 35 5.25 -5.65 12.17
C VAL A 35 5.12 -7.11 12.56
N MET A 36 4.98 -7.96 11.55
CA MET A 36 4.89 -9.39 11.68
C MET A 36 6.07 -10.06 10.99
N PHE A 37 6.66 -11.04 11.66
CA PHE A 37 7.77 -11.83 11.13
C PHE A 37 7.37 -13.30 11.15
N GLN A 38 7.62 -14.00 10.05
CA GLN A 38 7.53 -15.46 10.00
C GLN A 38 8.94 -16.03 10.04
N GLU A 39 9.22 -16.85 11.04
CA GLU A 39 10.47 -17.59 11.17
C GLU A 39 10.24 -19.06 10.87
N GLU A 40 11.11 -19.64 10.05
CA GLU A 40 11.14 -21.07 9.76
C GLU A 40 12.61 -21.52 9.75
N ASN A 41 12.92 -22.62 10.43
CA ASN A 41 14.29 -23.15 10.53
C ASN A 41 15.34 -22.10 10.99
N SER A 42 14.98 -21.27 11.98
CA SER A 42 15.83 -20.19 12.50
C SER A 42 16.23 -19.12 11.47
N ARG A 43 15.39 -18.93 10.44
CA ARG A 43 15.55 -17.89 9.43
C ARG A 43 14.24 -17.14 9.27
N VAL A 44 14.33 -15.81 9.23
CA VAL A 44 13.19 -14.96 8.85
C VAL A 44 12.88 -15.24 7.38
N LYS A 45 11.66 -15.70 7.11
CA LYS A 45 11.15 -15.98 5.77
C LYS A 45 10.42 -14.79 5.19
N ASN A 46 9.53 -14.22 5.98
CA ASN A 46 8.68 -13.12 5.58
C ASN A 46 8.63 -12.04 6.65
N ILE A 47 8.63 -10.79 6.20
CA ILE A 47 8.36 -9.62 7.01
C ILE A 47 7.16 -8.91 6.42
N ARG A 48 6.17 -8.61 7.26
CA ARG A 48 5.03 -7.78 6.90
C ARG A 48 4.97 -6.60 7.84
N ALA A 49 4.99 -5.40 7.32
CA ALA A 49 4.77 -4.18 8.08
C ALA A 49 3.48 -3.51 7.60
N GLU A 50 2.64 -3.06 8.53
CA GLU A 50 1.38 -2.41 8.24
C GLU A 50 1.29 -1.13 9.07
N VAL A 51 0.94 -0.02 8.42
CA VAL A 51 0.72 1.27 9.07
C VAL A 51 -0.75 1.64 8.88
N TYR A 52 -1.42 1.83 10.02
CA TYR A 52 -2.85 2.16 10.12
C TYR A 52 -3.04 3.56 10.70
N GLY A 53 -4.22 4.14 10.45
CA GLY A 53 -4.66 5.39 11.10
C GLY A 53 -4.12 6.66 10.43
N LEU A 54 -3.62 6.55 9.21
CA LEU A 54 -3.04 7.66 8.44
C LEU A 54 -4.03 8.79 8.15
N PHE A 55 -5.33 8.50 8.13
CA PHE A 55 -6.42 9.47 7.90
C PHE A 55 -6.85 10.24 9.15
N SER A 56 -6.26 9.97 10.31
CA SER A 56 -6.62 10.65 11.57
C SER A 56 -6.23 12.14 11.49
N SER A 57 -7.09 13.02 12.04
CA SER A 57 -6.80 14.46 12.11
C SER A 57 -5.58 14.83 12.97
N GLU A 58 -5.08 13.88 13.78
CA GLU A 58 -3.87 14.05 14.60
C GLU A 58 -2.58 13.67 13.85
N ILE A 59 -2.73 13.03 12.69
CA ILE A 59 -1.62 12.58 11.85
C ILE A 59 -1.47 13.56 10.70
N GLU A 60 -0.35 14.28 10.70
CA GLU A 60 0.03 15.16 9.62
C GLU A 60 0.68 14.36 8.50
N PHE A 61 0.65 14.91 7.30
CA PHE A 61 1.32 14.32 6.13
C PHE A 61 2.84 14.12 6.34
N SER A 62 3.45 14.94 7.18
CA SER A 62 4.86 14.83 7.59
C SER A 62 5.15 13.61 8.45
N ASP A 63 4.19 13.12 9.25
CA ASP A 63 4.37 12.02 10.20
C ASP A 63 4.62 10.67 9.50
N TRP A 64 4.11 10.53 8.26
CA TRP A 64 4.28 9.34 7.44
C TRP A 64 5.04 9.61 6.14
N ALA A 65 5.81 10.71 6.10
CA ALA A 65 6.54 11.12 4.90
C ALA A 65 7.44 10.01 4.33
N ALA A 66 8.07 9.20 5.18
CA ALA A 66 8.92 8.09 4.76
C ALA A 66 8.18 7.01 3.96
N PHE A 67 6.87 6.89 4.14
CA PHE A 67 6.02 5.90 3.48
C PHE A 67 5.29 6.47 2.26
N ARG A 68 5.43 7.77 1.97
CA ARG A 68 4.84 8.37 0.78
C ARG A 68 5.35 7.71 -0.52
N PRO A 69 4.51 7.63 -1.56
CA PRO A 69 4.91 6.98 -2.82
C PRO A 69 6.19 7.55 -3.42
N ASP A 70 6.36 8.87 -3.46
CA ASP A 70 7.55 9.52 -4.01
C ASP A 70 8.83 9.15 -3.24
N ASN A 71 8.77 9.08 -1.91
CA ASN A 71 9.93 8.70 -1.10
C ASN A 71 10.25 7.20 -1.20
N ILE A 72 9.24 6.34 -1.33
CA ILE A 72 9.44 4.93 -1.63
C ILE A 72 10.14 4.75 -2.99
N LEU A 73 9.67 5.44 -4.03
CA LEU A 73 10.26 5.38 -5.36
C LEU A 73 11.69 5.94 -5.43
N ARG A 74 12.00 6.97 -4.64
CA ARG A 74 13.39 7.47 -4.47
C ARG A 74 14.29 6.46 -3.77
N THR A 75 13.75 5.70 -2.82
CA THR A 75 14.52 4.78 -1.99
C THR A 75 14.80 3.46 -2.70
N TYR A 76 13.77 2.86 -3.30
CA TYR A 76 13.84 1.53 -3.91
C TYR A 76 14.02 1.55 -5.44
N GLY A 77 13.90 2.73 -6.06
CA GLY A 77 13.98 2.89 -7.51
C GLY A 77 12.65 2.62 -8.20
N MET A 78 12.70 2.35 -9.50
CA MET A 78 11.52 2.06 -10.30
C MET A 78 11.01 0.65 -10.01
N PRO A 79 9.72 0.46 -9.69
CA PRO A 79 9.15 -0.86 -9.50
C PRO A 79 9.11 -1.62 -10.82
N SER A 80 9.18 -2.94 -10.74
CA SER A 80 8.99 -3.83 -11.90
C SER A 80 7.57 -3.74 -12.47
N ARG A 81 6.58 -3.57 -11.59
CA ARG A 81 5.16 -3.48 -11.94
C ARG A 81 4.43 -2.55 -10.98
N VAL A 82 3.36 -1.93 -11.47
CA VAL A 82 2.45 -1.11 -10.68
C VAL A 82 1.04 -1.54 -11.04
N ALA A 83 0.22 -1.87 -10.05
CA ALA A 83 -1.15 -2.30 -10.31
C ALA A 83 -2.14 -1.57 -9.41
N PHE A 84 -3.32 -1.31 -9.94
CA PHE A 84 -4.42 -0.62 -9.29
C PHE A 84 -5.57 -1.60 -9.03
N SER A 85 -6.39 -1.32 -8.02
CA SER A 85 -7.69 -1.95 -7.86
C SER A 85 -8.70 -0.89 -7.47
N VAL A 86 -9.90 -0.98 -8.02
CA VAL A 86 -11.02 -0.09 -7.69
C VAL A 86 -12.11 -0.92 -6.99
N SER A 87 -12.69 -0.36 -5.94
CA SER A 87 -13.85 -0.92 -5.25
C SER A 87 -15.01 0.05 -5.32
N TYR A 88 -16.10 -0.43 -5.92
CA TYR A 88 -17.37 0.29 -6.00
C TYR A 88 -18.22 0.01 -4.75
N PRO A 89 -19.04 0.98 -4.30
CA PRO A 89 -19.98 0.74 -3.21
C PRO A 89 -20.95 -0.39 -3.57
N THR A 90 -21.16 -1.32 -2.62
CA THR A 90 -22.01 -2.51 -2.82
C THR A 90 -23.50 -2.23 -2.63
N GLU A 91 -23.84 -1.12 -1.96
CA GLU A 91 -25.21 -0.64 -1.75
C GLU A 91 -25.36 0.73 -2.40
N PRO A 92 -26.59 1.17 -2.75
CA PRO A 92 -26.83 2.52 -3.22
C PRO A 92 -26.39 3.52 -2.13
N THR A 93 -25.21 4.11 -2.29
CA THR A 93 -24.75 5.20 -1.44
C THR A 93 -25.23 6.52 -2.03
N THR A 94 -25.37 7.54 -1.18
CA THR A 94 -25.59 8.92 -1.64
C THR A 94 -24.30 9.58 -2.09
N ASP A 95 -23.15 8.92 -1.88
CA ASP A 95 -21.85 9.41 -2.33
C ASP A 95 -21.46 8.67 -3.62
N ASP A 96 -21.28 9.40 -4.72
CA ASP A 96 -20.71 8.87 -5.96
C ASP A 96 -19.21 8.65 -5.75
N THR A 97 -18.80 7.92 -4.72
CA THR A 97 -17.38 7.72 -4.39
C THR A 97 -16.96 6.28 -4.62
N VAL A 98 -15.80 6.13 -5.23
CA VAL A 98 -15.13 4.85 -5.41
C VAL A 98 -13.89 4.79 -4.56
N GLY A 99 -13.64 3.61 -4.00
CA GLY A 99 -12.38 3.32 -3.35
C GLY A 99 -11.34 2.94 -4.41
N TYR A 100 -10.11 3.40 -4.30
CA TYR A 100 -9.01 2.87 -5.09
C TYR A 100 -7.86 2.43 -4.18
N ARG A 101 -6.99 1.57 -4.70
CA ARG A 101 -5.77 1.07 -4.06
C ARG A 101 -4.72 0.88 -5.13
N PHE A 102 -3.44 0.92 -4.76
CA PHE A 102 -2.36 0.59 -5.69
C PHE A 102 -1.19 -0.10 -5.01
N VAL A 103 -0.43 -0.82 -5.83
CA VAL A 103 0.65 -1.68 -5.36
C VAL A 103 1.88 -1.48 -6.23
N PHE A 104 3.03 -1.35 -5.60
CA PHE A 104 4.35 -1.44 -6.23
C PHE A 104 4.91 -2.84 -6.02
N PHE A 105 5.43 -3.43 -7.08
CA PHE A 105 6.14 -4.70 -7.03
C PHE A 105 7.60 -4.49 -7.40
N TYR A 106 8.50 -4.97 -6.55
CA TYR A 106 9.93 -5.05 -6.79
C TYR A 106 10.29 -6.54 -6.82
N ASP A 107 9.97 -7.20 -7.93
CA ASP A 107 10.04 -8.66 -8.06
C ASP A 107 11.46 -9.20 -7.76
N ASP A 108 12.52 -8.50 -8.20
CA ASP A 108 13.93 -8.84 -7.92
C ASP A 108 14.32 -8.77 -6.43
N GLN A 109 13.57 -8.01 -5.63
CA GLN A 109 13.81 -7.82 -4.20
C GLN A 109 12.82 -8.63 -3.34
N HIS A 110 11.89 -9.35 -3.97
CA HIS A 110 10.76 -9.99 -3.29
C HIS A 110 10.03 -9.02 -2.36
N LEU A 111 9.82 -7.79 -2.83
CA LEU A 111 9.25 -6.68 -2.07
C LEU A 111 7.96 -6.20 -2.73
N VAL A 112 6.91 -6.06 -1.93
CA VAL A 112 5.61 -5.53 -2.34
C VAL A 112 5.22 -4.41 -1.41
N ILE A 113 4.76 -3.30 -1.98
CA ILE A 113 4.33 -2.13 -1.23
C ILE A 113 2.92 -1.76 -1.67
N TYR A 114 1.98 -1.73 -0.74
CA TYR A 114 0.57 -1.46 -0.98
C TYR A 114 0.15 -0.17 -0.30
N TYR A 115 -0.68 0.56 -1.02
CA TYR A 115 -1.34 1.79 -0.62
C TYR A 115 -2.84 1.59 -0.78
N GLY A 116 -3.61 1.83 0.28
CA GLY A 116 -5.02 1.47 0.24
C GLY A 116 -5.99 2.40 0.93
N ASP A 117 -7.24 2.17 0.51
CA ASP A 117 -8.49 2.68 1.06
C ASP A 117 -8.69 4.20 0.88
N GLN A 118 -8.11 4.75 -0.19
CA GLN A 118 -8.39 6.09 -0.69
C GLN A 118 -9.79 6.14 -1.31
N ARG A 119 -10.51 7.26 -1.16
CA ARG A 119 -11.78 7.50 -1.85
C ARG A 119 -11.66 8.69 -2.78
N VAL A 120 -12.26 8.55 -3.96
CA VAL A 120 -12.34 9.60 -4.98
C VAL A 120 -13.75 9.64 -5.56
N LEU A 121 -14.12 10.75 -6.19
CA LEU A 121 -15.41 10.86 -6.87
C LEU A 121 -15.42 10.03 -8.15
N ASP A 122 -16.44 9.20 -8.30
CA ASP A 122 -16.77 8.44 -9.50
C ASP A 122 -17.30 9.40 -10.56
N ARG A 123 -16.47 9.62 -11.57
CA ARG A 123 -16.74 10.43 -12.75
C ARG A 123 -16.44 9.54 -13.96
N PRO A 124 -16.80 9.93 -15.20
CA PRO A 124 -16.51 9.14 -16.41
C PRO A 124 -15.05 8.68 -16.56
N ALA A 125 -14.11 9.29 -15.82
CA ALA A 125 -12.85 8.68 -15.48
C ALA A 125 -12.54 8.91 -13.98
N ILE A 126 -11.90 7.92 -13.35
CA ILE A 126 -11.53 7.97 -11.93
C ILE A 126 -10.19 8.70 -11.84
N ARG A 127 -10.21 10.00 -11.53
CA ARG A 127 -8.99 10.77 -11.35
C ARG A 127 -8.37 10.50 -9.99
N VAL A 128 -7.11 10.09 -9.98
CA VAL A 128 -6.35 9.77 -8.77
C VAL A 128 -5.12 10.68 -8.63
N CYS A 129 -4.77 11.03 -7.40
CA CYS A 129 -3.65 11.92 -7.08
C CYS A 129 -2.80 11.34 -5.93
N PRO A 130 -2.01 10.28 -6.16
CA PRO A 130 -1.41 9.50 -5.08
C PRO A 130 -0.49 10.27 -4.13
N LEU A 131 0.06 11.42 -4.56
CA LEU A 131 0.98 12.23 -3.75
C LEU A 131 0.30 13.28 -2.88
N VAL A 132 -0.97 13.59 -3.13
CA VAL A 132 -1.71 14.63 -2.41
C VAL A 132 -3.08 14.17 -1.91
N ASP A 133 -3.48 12.92 -2.20
CA ASP A 133 -4.75 12.37 -1.73
C ASP A 133 -4.79 12.30 -0.19
N PRO A 134 -5.71 13.05 0.45
CA PRO A 134 -5.75 13.16 1.91
C PRO A 134 -6.34 11.92 2.60
N GLU A 135 -6.95 11.02 1.82
CA GLU A 135 -7.69 9.86 2.33
C GLU A 135 -6.88 8.56 2.35
N MET A 136 -5.54 8.62 2.25
CA MET A 136 -4.71 7.44 2.46
C MET A 136 -4.94 6.88 3.87
N ARG A 137 -5.44 5.65 3.99
CA ARG A 137 -5.72 5.05 5.30
C ARG A 137 -4.68 4.04 5.73
N THR A 138 -4.14 3.33 4.76
CA THR A 138 -3.37 2.12 5.02
C THR A 138 -2.17 2.02 4.10
N PHE A 139 -1.02 1.71 4.69
CA PHE A 139 0.20 1.38 3.99
C PHE A 139 0.69 0.00 4.46
N ARG A 140 1.11 -0.85 3.52
CA ARG A 140 1.61 -2.18 3.84
C ARG A 140 2.87 -2.50 3.04
N ILE A 141 3.84 -3.10 3.70
CA ILE A 141 5.06 -3.64 3.08
C ILE A 141 5.07 -5.14 3.34
N TRP A 142 5.42 -5.90 2.32
CA TRP A 142 5.75 -7.30 2.44
C TRP A 142 7.14 -7.56 1.83
N LEU A 143 8.01 -8.25 2.54
CA LEU A 143 9.37 -8.62 2.11
C LEU A 143 9.62 -10.12 2.34
N GLY A 144 9.90 -10.86 1.28
CA GLY A 144 10.03 -12.32 1.31
C GLY A 144 9.25 -13.04 0.18
N GLU A 145 9.28 -14.36 0.17
CA GLU A 145 8.62 -15.18 -0.86
C GLU A 145 7.18 -15.55 -0.47
N GLY A 146 6.30 -15.73 -1.46
CA GLY A 146 4.98 -16.33 -1.23
C GLY A 146 3.92 -15.37 -0.69
N PHE A 147 3.90 -14.10 -1.12
CA PHE A 147 2.82 -13.17 -0.80
C PHE A 147 1.54 -13.48 -1.59
N GLU A 148 0.85 -14.55 -1.18
CA GLU A 148 -0.39 -15.04 -1.77
C GLU A 148 -1.62 -14.17 -1.41
N ASN A 149 -1.49 -13.29 -0.40
CA ASN A 149 -2.61 -12.50 0.15
C ASN A 149 -2.66 -11.04 -0.32
N ILE A 150 -1.96 -10.68 -1.39
CA ILE A 150 -2.10 -9.32 -1.92
C ILE A 150 -3.46 -9.23 -2.64
N PRO A 151 -4.32 -8.23 -2.36
CA PRO A 151 -5.73 -8.22 -2.77
C PRO A 151 -5.96 -8.59 -4.25
N MET A 152 -6.96 -9.44 -4.49
CA MET A 152 -7.40 -9.83 -5.84
C MET A 152 -8.04 -8.65 -6.60
N GLY A 153 -8.18 -8.77 -7.93
CA GLY A 153 -8.85 -7.77 -8.77
C GLY A 153 -8.00 -6.56 -9.14
N ARG A 154 -6.70 -6.78 -9.37
CA ARG A 154 -5.75 -5.74 -9.78
C ARG A 154 -5.59 -5.69 -11.30
N VAL A 155 -5.43 -4.48 -11.81
CA VAL A 155 -5.15 -4.17 -13.21
C VAL A 155 -3.82 -3.42 -13.26
N GLU A 156 -2.90 -3.85 -14.12
CA GLU A 156 -1.59 -3.20 -14.27
C GLU A 156 -1.76 -1.76 -14.79
N VAL A 157 -0.85 -0.85 -14.42
CA VAL A 157 -0.98 0.59 -14.69
C VAL A 157 -1.15 0.92 -16.17
N GLN A 158 -0.49 0.16 -17.05
CA GLN A 158 -0.62 0.33 -18.51
C GLN A 158 -1.97 -0.10 -19.08
N ASP A 159 -2.72 -0.92 -18.36
CA ASP A 159 -4.06 -1.38 -18.76
C ASP A 159 -5.14 -0.55 -18.04
N ALA A 160 -4.83 -0.09 -16.84
CA ALA A 160 -5.70 0.75 -16.02
C ALA A 160 -5.65 2.23 -16.40
N SER A 161 -4.66 2.68 -17.16
CA SER A 161 -4.46 4.10 -17.50
C SER A 161 -3.73 4.25 -18.84
N SER A 162 -3.40 5.49 -19.21
CA SER A 162 -2.53 5.77 -20.37
C SER A 162 -1.03 5.72 -20.05
N LEU A 163 -0.65 5.46 -18.80
CA LEU A 163 0.74 5.52 -18.34
C LEU A 163 1.44 4.17 -18.43
N SER A 164 2.68 4.16 -18.88
CA SER A 164 3.60 3.04 -18.60
C SER A 164 4.10 3.09 -17.15
N VAL A 165 4.74 2.02 -16.68
CA VAL A 165 5.42 2.02 -15.36
C VAL A 165 6.48 3.14 -15.27
N ALA A 166 7.20 3.41 -16.35
CA ALA A 166 8.21 4.47 -16.38
C ALA A 166 7.58 5.88 -16.35
N ASP A 167 6.47 6.09 -17.06
CA ASP A 167 5.74 7.36 -17.02
C ASP A 167 5.16 7.60 -15.62
N PHE A 168 4.57 6.57 -15.02
CA PHE A 168 4.10 6.62 -13.64
C PHE A 168 5.23 6.96 -12.66
N TYR A 169 6.39 6.29 -12.80
CA TYR A 169 7.56 6.56 -11.96
C TYR A 169 8.01 8.02 -12.05
N ASN A 170 8.16 8.54 -13.27
CA ASN A 170 8.57 9.92 -13.50
C ASN A 170 7.52 10.92 -12.99
N LEU A 171 6.24 10.64 -13.19
CA LEU A 171 5.14 11.45 -12.69
C LEU A 171 5.17 11.54 -11.16
N MET A 172 5.35 10.42 -10.47
CA MET A 172 5.41 10.36 -9.00
C MET A 172 6.71 10.96 -8.41
N LEU A 173 7.73 11.21 -9.21
CA LEU A 173 8.94 11.91 -8.77
C LEU A 173 8.95 13.41 -9.11
N GLY A 174 7.96 13.86 -9.87
CA GLY A 174 7.78 15.26 -10.28
C GLY A 174 7.15 16.15 -9.20
N ASP A 175 6.34 17.11 -9.65
CA ASP A 175 5.58 17.99 -8.76
C ASP A 175 4.38 17.22 -8.16
N PRO A 176 4.24 17.14 -6.83
CA PRO A 176 3.10 16.51 -6.18
C PRO A 176 1.73 16.99 -6.65
N GLU A 177 1.58 18.28 -6.95
CA GLU A 177 0.29 18.86 -7.35
C GLU A 177 -0.10 18.48 -8.79
N ASP A 178 0.89 18.15 -9.63
CA ASP A 178 0.69 17.71 -11.01
C ASP A 178 0.68 16.17 -11.14
N ALA A 179 0.97 15.44 -10.07
CA ALA A 179 1.08 13.98 -10.03
C ALA A 179 -0.29 13.28 -9.98
N CYS A 180 -1.18 13.66 -10.90
CA CYS A 180 -2.54 13.14 -11.02
C CYS A 180 -2.80 12.59 -12.42
N PHE A 181 -3.57 11.51 -12.50
CA PHE A 181 -3.93 10.88 -13.77
C PHE A 181 -5.27 10.16 -13.65
N ASP A 182 -5.80 9.76 -14.80
CA ASP A 182 -7.12 9.15 -14.89
C ASP A 182 -7.00 7.64 -15.05
N LEU A 183 -7.74 6.90 -14.23
CA LEU A 183 -7.93 5.45 -14.39
C LEU A 183 -9.14 5.18 -15.29
N ASN A 184 -8.97 4.22 -16.19
CA ASN A 184 -10.02 3.68 -17.06
C ASN A 184 -10.93 2.75 -16.24
N SER A 185 -12.14 3.22 -15.90
CA SER A 185 -13.13 2.46 -15.13
C SER A 185 -13.48 1.11 -15.78
N ASP A 186 -13.53 1.06 -17.11
CA ASP A 186 -13.89 -0.15 -17.86
C ASP A 186 -12.90 -1.29 -17.65
N ALA A 187 -11.65 -0.99 -17.33
CA ALA A 187 -10.63 -1.99 -17.05
C ALA A 187 -10.93 -2.79 -15.76
N PHE A 188 -11.72 -2.23 -14.84
CA PHE A 188 -12.02 -2.83 -13.54
C PHE A 188 -13.36 -3.59 -13.50
N HIS A 189 -14.23 -3.40 -14.50
CA HIS A 189 -15.55 -4.05 -14.56
C HIS A 189 -15.51 -5.55 -14.90
N VAL A 190 -14.32 -6.13 -15.13
CA VAL A 190 -14.14 -7.56 -15.41
C VAL A 190 -14.32 -8.45 -14.16
N PHE A 191 -14.28 -7.86 -12.95
CA PHE A 191 -14.33 -8.61 -11.67
C PHE A 191 -15.57 -8.33 -10.80
N GLY A 192 -16.67 -7.82 -11.39
CA GLY A 192 -17.97 -7.84 -10.72
C GLY A 192 -18.46 -9.30 -10.50
N PRO A 193 -19.32 -9.56 -9.51
CA PRO A 193 -19.82 -10.90 -9.19
C PRO A 193 -20.43 -11.64 -10.38
#